data_AF-A0A845K456-F1
#
_entry.id   AF-A0A845K456-F1
#
_cell.length_a   1.000
_cell.length_b   1.000
_cell.length_c   1.000
_cell.angle_alpha   90.00
_cell.angle_beta   90.00
_cell.angle_gamma   90.00
#
_symmetry.space_group_name_H-M   'P 1'
#
loop_
_entity.id
_entity.type
_entity.pdbx_description
1 polymer ?
#
loop_
_entity_poly.entity_id
_entity_poly.type
_entity_poly.pdbx_seq_one_letter_code
_entity_poly.pdbx_strand_id
1 'polypeptide(L)' 'MSLNNKKVTGIRVLDIAEEGASAIETMVNKVIQEVHQQNTPIIDIQVTDTNCVLILGEKNTD' A
#
# COMPACT_ATOMS: atom_id res chain seq x y z
N MET A 1 6.99 16.84 -3.18
CA MET A 1 5.74 16.78 -3.96
C MET A 1 4.63 16.42 -3.00
N SER A 2 3.62 17.28 -2.85
CA SER A 2 2.55 17.13 -1.86
C SER A 2 1.26 16.78 -2.59
N LEU A 3 0.83 15.53 -2.50
CA LEU A 3 -0.52 15.13 -2.90
C LEU A 3 -1.42 15.35 -1.68
N ASN A 4 -2.07 16.51 -1.64
CA ASN A 4 -3.26 16.76 -0.81
C ASN A 4 -3.07 16.56 0.71
N ASN A 5 -2.19 17.36 1.32
CA ASN A 5 -1.97 17.43 2.78
C ASN A 5 -1.50 16.13 3.48
N LYS A 6 -1.20 15.06 2.72
CA LYS A 6 -0.64 13.81 3.23
C LYS A 6 0.82 13.70 2.81
N LYS A 7 1.69 13.47 3.78
CA LYS A 7 3.12 13.29 3.50
C LYS A 7 3.33 11.84 3.09
N VAL A 8 3.62 11.61 1.81
CA VAL A 8 3.99 10.27 1.33
C VAL A 8 5.31 9.90 1.99
N THR A 9 5.28 8.88 2.84
CA THR A 9 6.48 8.36 3.53
C THR A 9 7.12 7.23 2.77
N GLY A 10 6.35 6.54 1.92
CA GLY A 10 6.88 5.47 1.08
C GLY A 10 5.87 4.94 0.08
N ILE A 11 6.37 4.13 -0.84
CA ILE A 11 5.55 3.39 -1.80
C ILE A 11 5.97 1.93 -1.71
N ARG A 12 5.00 1.02 -1.62
CA ARG A 12 5.19 -0.42 -1.68
C ARG A 12 4.54 -0.92 -2.96
N VAL A 13 5.32 -1.55 -3.82
CA VAL A 13 4.83 -2.18 -5.04
C VAL A 13 4.92 -3.67 -4.82
N LEU A 14 3.79 -4.36 -5.00
CA LEU A 14 3.73 -5.80 -5.12
C LEU A 14 3.52 -6.16 -6.56
N ASP A 15 4.36 -7.04 -7.06
CA ASP A 15 4.11 -7.73 -8.30
C ASP A 15 3.05 -8.81 -8.03
N ILE A 16 1.95 -8.73 -8.76
CA ILE A 16 0.84 -9.69 -8.72
C ILE A 16 0.64 -10.33 -10.09
N ALA A 17 1.58 -10.15 -11.01
CA ALA A 17 1.52 -10.73 -12.34
C ALA A 17 1.52 -12.25 -12.22
N GLU A 18 0.53 -12.88 -12.83
CA GLU A 18 0.34 -14.34 -12.85
C GLU A 18 0.02 -15.01 -11.51
N GLU A 19 -0.15 -14.23 -10.43
CA GLU A 19 -0.55 -14.76 -9.13
C GLU A 19 -2.07 -15.02 -9.08
N GLY A 20 -2.46 -16.16 -8.51
CA GLY A 20 -3.88 -16.47 -8.29
C GLY A 20 -4.50 -15.52 -7.25
N ALA A 21 -5.81 -15.27 -7.36
CA ALA A 21 -6.53 -14.35 -6.48
C ALA A 21 -6.25 -14.56 -4.98
N SER A 22 -6.16 -15.82 -4.52
CA SER A 22 -5.84 -16.15 -3.13
C SER A 22 -4.41 -15.80 -2.71
N ALA A 23 -3.45 -15.90 -3.64
CA ALA A 23 -2.07 -15.54 -3.38
C ALA A 23 -1.90 -14.02 -3.29
N ILE A 24 -2.56 -13.29 -4.20
CA ILE A 24 -2.65 -11.82 -4.16
C ILE A 24 -3.24 -11.35 -2.84
N GLU A 25 -4.37 -11.94 -2.42
CA GLU A 25 -5.03 -11.57 -1.16
C GLU A 25 -4.12 -11.81 0.05
N THR A 26 -3.39 -12.93 0.07
CA THR A 26 -2.42 -13.25 1.12
C THR A 26 -1.27 -12.26 1.16
N MET A 27 -0.72 -11.90 0.00
CA MET A 27 0.38 -10.94 -0.11
C MET A 27 -0.03 -9.54 0.32
N VAL A 28 -1.17 -9.05 -0.18
CA VAL A 28 -1.70 -7.74 0.16
C VAL A 28 -2.04 -7.67 1.65
N ASN A 29 -2.71 -8.69 2.21
CA ASN A 29 -3.00 -8.75 3.65
C ASN A 29 -1.73 -8.72 4.49
N LYS A 30 -0.69 -9.46 4.10
CA LYS A 30 0.59 -9.45 4.80
C LYS A 30 1.22 -8.06 4.81
N VAL A 31 1.23 -7.36 3.67
CA VAL A 31 1.75 -5.99 3.59
C VAL A 31 0.92 -5.03 4.42
N ILE A 32 -0.41 -5.14 4.40
CA ILE A 32 -1.29 -4.31 5.25
C ILE A 32 -0.97 -4.56 6.74
N GLN A 33 -0.79 -5.81 7.17
CA GLN A 33 -0.41 -6.12 8.54
C GLN A 33 0.97 -5.54 8.92
N GLU A 34 1.97 -5.66 8.04
CA GLU A 34 3.31 -5.11 8.29
C GLU A 34 3.28 -3.57 8.39
N VAL A 35 2.50 -2.93 7.53
CA VAL A 35 2.34 -1.47 7.50
C VAL A 35 1.59 -0.98 8.74
N HIS A 36 0.55 -1.72 9.16
CA HIS A 36 -0.18 -1.45 10.40
C HIS A 36 0.73 -1.60 11.64
N GLN A 37 1.60 -2.62 11.68
CA GLN A 37 2.60 -2.77 12.75
C GLN A 37 3.61 -1.62 12.79
N GLN A 38 3.94 -1.07 11.62
CA GLN A 38 4.85 0.08 11.49
C GLN A 38 4.18 1.42 11.80
N ASN A 39 2.93 1.45 12.30
CA ASN A 39 2.16 2.66 12.57
C ASN A 39 2.10 3.64 11.39
N THR A 40 2.32 3.15 10.17
CA THR A 40 2.34 3.97 8.97
C THR A 40 1.02 3.80 8.25
N PRO A 41 0.19 4.85 8.11
CA PRO A 41 -1.07 4.73 7.41
C PRO A 41 -0.86 4.42 5.91
N ILE A 42 -1.73 3.56 5.36
CA ILE A 42 -1.91 3.45 3.91
C ILE A 42 -2.81 4.60 3.51
N ILE A 43 -2.32 5.48 2.64
CA ILE A 43 -3.08 6.65 2.19
C ILE A 43 -3.87 6.37 0.93
N ASP A 44 -3.40 5.43 0.11
CA ASP A 44 -4.02 5.02 -1.15
C ASP A 44 -3.54 3.63 -1.57
N ILE A 45 -4.38 2.90 -2.32
CA ILE A 45 -4.06 1.59 -2.89
C ILE A 45 -4.50 1.62 -4.34
N GLN A 46 -3.55 1.45 -5.25
CA GLN A 46 -3.81 1.36 -6.68
C GLN A 46 -3.48 -0.03 -7.18
N VAL A 47 -4.47 -0.70 -7.76
CA VAL A 47 -4.33 -2.03 -8.33
C VAL A 47 -4.40 -1.92 -9.84
N THR A 48 -3.47 -2.59 -10.51
CA THR A 48 -3.42 -2.76 -11.96
C THR A 48 -3.45 -4.26 -12.28
N ASP A 49 -3.58 -4.65 -13.55
CA ASP A 49 -3.60 -6.06 -13.97
C ASP A 49 -2.41 -6.90 -13.48
N THR A 50 -1.27 -6.26 -13.23
CA THR A 50 -0.01 -6.95 -12.91
C THR A 50 0.63 -6.47 -11.63
N ASN A 51 0.21 -5.33 -11.08
CA ASN A 51 0.87 -4.72 -9.93
C ASN A 51 -0.15 -4.13 -8.95
N CYS A 52 0.12 -4.31 -7.66
CA CYS A 52 -0.58 -3.65 -6.57
C CYS A 52 0.36 -2.64 -5.90
N VAL A 53 0.03 -1.36 -6.00
CA VAL A 53 0.80 -0.25 -5.46
C VAL A 53 0.10 0.28 -4.22
N LEU A 54 0.71 0.09 -3.06
CA LEU A 54 0.28 0.67 -1.80
C LEU A 54 1.10 1.94 -1.54
N ILE A 55 0.40 3.06 -1.42
CA ILE A 55 1.00 4.34 -1.10
C ILE A 55 0.89 4.53 0.41
N LEU A 56 2.05 4.69 1.06
CA LEU A 56 2.18 4.88 2.49
C LEU A 56 2.40 6.36 2.79
N GLY A 57 1.75 6.85 3.84
CA GLY A 57 1.92 8.24 4.22
C GLY A 57 1.43 8.54 5.63
N GLU A 58 2.00 9.58 6.20
CA GLU A 58 1.50 10.12 7.47
C GLU A 58 0.22 10.91 7.19
N LYS A 59 -0.85 10.50 7.88
CA LYS A 59 -2.03 11.33 8.04
C LYS A 59 -1.64 12.41 9.05
N ASN A 60 -1.30 13.61 8.59
CA ASN A 60 -1.30 14.77 9.49
C ASN A 60 -2.74 14.93 9.98
N THR A 61 -2.96 14.53 11.23
CA THR A 61 -4.11 14.96 12.02
C THR A 61 -3.77 16.37 12.48
N ASP A 62 -4.18 17.35 11.69
CA ASP A 62 -4.49 18.70 12.20
C ASP A 62 -5.90 18.66 12.79
#